data_AF-A0A514LDH0-F1
#
_entry.id   AF-A0A514LDH0-F1
#
_cell.length_a   1.000
_cell.length_b   1.000
_cell.length_c   1.000
_cell.angle_alpha   90.00
_cell.angle_beta   90.00
_cell.angle_gamma   90.00
#
_symmetry.space_group_name_H-M   'P 1'
#
loop_
_entity.id
_entity.type
_entity.pdbx_description
1 polymer ?
#
loop_
_entity_poly.entity_id
_entity_poly.type
_entity_poly.pdbx_seq_one_letter_code
_entity_poly.pdbx_strand_id
1 'polypeptide(L)'
;MSRNTRFLPQNRRGLSSVVGALFFTVLMIAGFSVLSLALDAQTDIVTTQRIVSDVEIKKQQEQFSILSSVDGNNILDVGIHNKGQNPVEISSIWIINKTLTNQPVQRFEINYNDAFIPSNFKTNVVETQRLSLTPDTYDIKVISSLGTIKTEELIVGAGSSSGGLRAEMITDPPNVVIGTNATIAMVVTNTGDGLIRDVQPEMQPVGGSGTVVSSSSHTPPSVDLDRGESVMFSWDYQLTGVSGDNFIFSALARGDFLGTDDVSSNVVSDISVLREPGEGGGTDPDIIVDELLARPQLFFIIPSSQGQSADTEALWGINVVNPINAPMEVSKLIITAFAPGGNNNDVLFDRTGGNCNFDPISPTLGPDTNWSCPSENSLMWQDTTNPIIIPGNSSRAFLTKVEPGKPSGNVGLESILVQGSVFTTLGSFGKAGYQSTMSETATSIANVFLTDSSGSRLSANIGSLETGILPNNVETFSVALADMDLSDTTIINSGAKLIINVPKGWTDVTLISHPGFVSTPSVTTFGDSSTQIVGITSSPLGTNTNPSDVITFTARSPNISDDRLYVMYVLGQGVTSNGFSIGPLAEIILQVDG
;
A
#
# COMPACT_ATOMS: atom_id res chain seq x y z
N MET A 1 -88.93 42.91 24.89
CA MET A 1 -87.74 42.57 25.69
C MET A 1 -87.06 41.37 25.03
N SER A 2 -86.00 41.59 24.25
CA SER A 2 -84.91 40.65 23.95
C SER A 2 -84.07 41.24 22.80
N ARG A 3 -82.78 41.48 23.07
CA ARG A 3 -81.76 41.96 22.14
C ARG A 3 -81.36 40.82 21.19
N ASN A 4 -81.45 41.02 19.89
CA ASN A 4 -80.68 40.22 18.92
C ASN A 4 -79.41 40.99 18.53
N THR A 5 -78.32 40.70 19.22
CA THR A 5 -76.96 41.08 18.84
C THR A 5 -76.56 40.36 17.56
N ARG A 6 -76.39 41.11 16.46
CA ARG A 6 -75.66 40.66 15.26
C ARG A 6 -74.18 40.49 15.62
N PHE A 7 -73.69 39.26 15.62
CA PHE A 7 -72.25 38.99 15.54
C PHE A 7 -71.83 39.09 14.07
N LEU A 8 -71.08 40.13 13.72
CA LEU A 8 -70.27 40.16 12.49
C LEU A 8 -68.97 39.41 12.79
N PRO A 9 -68.59 38.33 12.07
CA PRO A 9 -67.27 37.75 12.21
C PRO A 9 -66.23 38.71 11.62
N GLN A 10 -65.46 39.31 12.50
CA GLN A 10 -64.35 40.20 12.21
C GLN A 10 -63.18 39.40 11.63
N ASN A 11 -62.79 39.74 10.41
CA ASN A 11 -61.47 39.56 9.78
C ASN A 11 -60.68 38.26 10.09
N ARG A 12 -61.12 37.09 9.57
CA ARG A 12 -60.36 35.82 9.58
C ARG A 12 -59.41 35.61 8.39
N ARG A 13 -59.19 36.63 7.55
CA ARG A 13 -58.36 36.50 6.33
C ARG A 13 -56.84 36.49 6.61
N GLY A 14 -56.37 37.10 7.69
CA GLY A 14 -54.94 37.09 8.06
C GLY A 14 -54.46 35.77 8.67
N LEU A 15 -55.28 35.11 9.49
CA LEU A 15 -54.91 33.84 10.14
C LEU A 15 -54.75 32.71 9.13
N SER A 16 -55.60 32.67 8.09
CA SER A 16 -55.52 31.68 7.01
C SER A 16 -54.28 31.86 6.13
N SER A 17 -53.82 33.10 5.89
CA SER A 17 -52.60 33.34 5.09
C SER A 17 -51.34 33.04 5.89
N VAL A 18 -51.33 33.31 7.20
CA VAL A 18 -50.19 33.00 8.08
C VAL A 18 -50.06 31.48 8.25
N VAL A 19 -51.16 30.77 8.45
CA VAL A 19 -51.15 29.29 8.52
C VAL A 19 -50.76 28.68 7.18
N GLY A 20 -51.27 29.19 6.06
CA GLY A 20 -50.87 28.75 4.71
C GLY A 20 -49.38 28.98 4.41
N ALA A 21 -48.84 30.13 4.82
CA ALA A 21 -47.41 30.42 4.69
C ALA A 21 -46.55 29.48 5.54
N LEU A 22 -46.94 29.18 6.78
CA LEU A 22 -46.25 28.22 7.64
C LEU A 22 -46.22 26.82 7.02
N PHE A 23 -47.37 26.31 6.55
CA PHE A 23 -47.41 25.02 5.86
C PHE A 23 -46.54 24.98 4.60
N PHE A 24 -46.55 26.07 3.82
CA PHE A 24 -45.70 26.17 2.63
C PHE A 24 -44.21 26.19 2.98
N THR A 25 -43.80 26.91 4.03
CA THR A 25 -42.40 26.91 4.48
C THR A 25 -41.93 25.54 4.94
N VAL A 26 -42.78 24.79 5.67
CA VAL A 26 -42.45 23.42 6.09
C VAL A 26 -42.32 22.47 4.90
N LEU A 27 -43.23 22.56 3.92
CA LEU A 27 -43.16 21.78 2.68
C LEU A 27 -41.93 22.15 1.84
N MET A 28 -41.57 23.43 1.80
CA MET A 28 -40.40 23.94 1.09
C MET A 28 -39.12 23.43 1.76
N ILE A 29 -39.01 23.51 3.08
CA ILE A 29 -37.88 22.95 3.85
C ILE A 29 -37.76 21.44 3.59
N ALA A 30 -38.86 20.69 3.66
CA ALA A 30 -38.85 19.26 3.36
C ALA A 30 -38.42 18.98 1.90
N GLY A 31 -38.88 19.77 0.94
CA GLY A 31 -38.49 19.68 -0.46
C GLY A 31 -37.00 19.96 -0.67
N PHE A 32 -36.45 20.99 -0.04
CA PHE A 32 -35.02 21.30 -0.08
C PHE A 32 -34.17 20.25 0.62
N SER A 33 -34.63 19.67 1.73
CA SER A 33 -33.93 18.57 2.40
C SER A 33 -33.86 17.33 1.52
N VAL A 34 -34.94 16.95 0.84
CA VAL A 34 -34.94 15.83 -0.10
C VAL A 34 -34.05 16.11 -1.30
N LEU A 35 -34.06 17.34 -1.82
CA LEU A 35 -33.18 17.75 -2.92
C LEU A 35 -31.70 17.72 -2.51
N SER A 36 -31.37 18.18 -1.30
CA SER A 36 -30.01 18.13 -0.76
C SER A 36 -29.53 16.68 -0.63
N LEU A 37 -30.36 15.80 -0.07
CA LEU A 37 -30.04 14.37 0.04
C LEU A 37 -29.84 13.73 -1.35
N ALA A 38 -30.63 14.14 -2.34
CA ALA A 38 -30.48 13.67 -3.71
C ALA A 38 -29.19 14.16 -4.38
N LEU A 39 -28.75 15.40 -4.09
CA LEU A 39 -27.48 15.95 -4.58
C LEU A 39 -26.28 15.30 -3.90
N ASP A 40 -26.35 15.04 -2.59
CA ASP A 40 -25.31 14.31 -1.86
C ASP A 40 -25.17 12.89 -2.40
N ALA A 41 -26.29 12.18 -2.59
CA ALA A 41 -26.29 10.85 -3.21
C ALA A 41 -25.73 10.86 -4.64
N GLN A 42 -25.97 11.92 -5.43
CA GLN A 42 -25.38 12.05 -6.77
C GLN A 42 -23.86 12.27 -6.71
N THR A 43 -23.40 13.13 -5.80
CA THR A 43 -21.96 13.34 -5.57
C THR A 43 -21.27 12.04 -5.16
N ASP A 44 -21.87 11.28 -4.25
CA ASP A 44 -21.36 9.99 -3.80
C ASP A 44 -21.31 8.96 -4.94
N ILE A 45 -22.33 8.95 -5.81
CA ILE A 45 -22.34 8.07 -6.99
C ILE A 45 -21.22 8.46 -7.96
N VAL A 46 -21.04 9.75 -8.26
CA VAL A 46 -20.01 10.23 -9.21
C VAL A 46 -18.60 9.97 -8.67
N THR A 47 -18.37 10.23 -7.38
CA THR A 47 -17.08 9.95 -6.74
C THR A 47 -16.79 8.45 -6.69
N THR A 48 -17.79 7.63 -6.37
CA THR A 48 -17.66 6.16 -6.41
C THR A 48 -17.37 5.68 -7.83
N GLN A 49 -18.07 6.20 -8.84
CA GLN A 49 -17.80 5.86 -10.25
C GLN A 49 -16.37 6.23 -10.67
N ARG A 50 -15.87 7.38 -10.23
CA ARG A 50 -14.48 7.79 -10.48
C ARG A 50 -13.50 6.84 -9.82
N ILE A 51 -13.70 6.50 -8.55
CA ILE A 51 -12.83 5.56 -7.81
C ILE A 51 -12.85 4.18 -8.47
N VAL A 52 -14.03 3.65 -8.82
CA VAL A 52 -14.15 2.36 -9.50
C VAL A 52 -13.46 2.40 -10.87
N SER A 53 -13.66 3.45 -11.66
CA SER A 53 -12.98 3.64 -12.94
C SER A 53 -11.46 3.69 -12.77
N ASP A 54 -10.95 4.44 -11.79
CA ASP A 54 -9.51 4.55 -11.53
C ASP A 54 -8.93 3.20 -11.08
N VAL A 55 -9.65 2.44 -10.25
CA VAL A 55 -9.26 1.07 -9.86
C VAL A 55 -9.29 0.11 -11.04
N GLU A 56 -10.29 0.18 -11.92
CA GLU A 56 -10.35 -0.65 -13.13
C GLU A 56 -9.20 -0.35 -14.10
N ILE A 57 -8.85 0.92 -14.28
CA ILE A 57 -7.69 1.31 -15.09
C ILE A 57 -6.41 0.75 -14.47
N LYS A 58 -6.23 0.88 -13.15
CA LYS A 58 -5.07 0.32 -12.45
C LYS A 58 -5.02 -1.21 -12.55
N LYS A 59 -6.14 -1.91 -12.43
CA LYS A 59 -6.25 -3.37 -12.65
C LYS A 59 -5.89 -3.77 -14.09
N GLN A 60 -6.28 -2.98 -15.09
CA GLN A 60 -5.93 -3.25 -16.48
C GLN A 60 -4.42 -3.05 -16.76
N GLN A 61 -3.80 -2.12 -16.04
CA GLN A 61 -2.35 -1.88 -16.07
C GLN A 61 -1.57 -2.94 -15.27
N GLU A 62 -2.22 -3.61 -14.34
CA GLU A 62 -1.66 -4.67 -13.50
C GLU A 62 -1.59 -6.00 -14.26
N GLN A 63 -0.49 -6.20 -14.97
CA GLN A 63 -0.26 -7.42 -15.73
C GLN A 63 0.78 -8.28 -15.02
N PHE A 64 0.38 -9.38 -14.39
CA PHE A 64 1.33 -10.36 -13.85
C PHE A 64 0.93 -11.78 -14.24
N SER A 65 1.91 -12.66 -14.31
CA SER A 65 1.74 -14.10 -14.42
C SER A 65 2.26 -14.79 -13.17
N ILE A 66 1.69 -15.94 -12.87
CA ILE A 66 2.09 -16.76 -11.74
C ILE A 66 2.69 -18.05 -12.27
N LEU A 67 3.67 -18.55 -11.54
CA LEU A 67 4.33 -19.83 -11.70
C LEU A 67 4.38 -20.47 -10.33
N SER A 68 3.97 -21.73 -10.23
CA SER A 68 3.97 -22.46 -8.97
C SER A 68 4.69 -23.77 -9.19
N SER A 69 5.51 -24.12 -8.20
CA SER A 69 6.30 -25.34 -8.22
C SER A 69 6.43 -25.88 -6.82
N VAL A 70 6.89 -27.12 -6.70
CA VAL A 70 7.22 -27.72 -5.42
C VAL A 70 8.64 -28.24 -5.42
N ASP A 71 9.32 -28.13 -4.28
CA ASP A 71 10.63 -28.74 -4.08
C ASP A 71 10.51 -30.26 -3.83
N GLY A 72 11.66 -30.94 -3.69
CA GLY A 72 11.71 -32.38 -3.40
C GLY A 72 11.09 -32.81 -2.07
N ASN A 73 10.74 -31.86 -1.19
CA ASN A 73 10.03 -32.10 0.07
C ASN A 73 8.55 -31.66 0.01
N ASN A 74 8.03 -31.42 -1.19
CA ASN A 74 6.69 -30.88 -1.46
C ASN A 74 6.43 -29.50 -0.82
N ILE A 75 7.48 -28.69 -0.64
CA ILE A 75 7.35 -27.29 -0.21
C ILE A 75 7.01 -26.45 -1.43
N LEU A 76 5.91 -25.70 -1.33
CA LEU A 76 5.41 -24.81 -2.38
C LEU A 76 6.32 -23.60 -2.57
N ASP A 77 6.64 -23.34 -3.83
CA ASP A 77 7.21 -22.09 -4.33
C ASP A 77 6.19 -21.44 -5.26
N VAL A 78 5.91 -20.15 -5.07
CA VAL A 78 5.01 -19.37 -5.92
C VAL A 78 5.78 -18.18 -6.48
N GLY A 79 6.36 -18.37 -7.66
CA GLY A 79 7.02 -17.33 -8.43
C GLY A 79 6.01 -16.43 -9.14
N ILE A 80 6.01 -15.15 -8.80
CA ILE A 80 5.18 -14.15 -9.48
C ILE A 80 6.05 -13.33 -10.39
N HIS A 81 5.67 -13.27 -11.66
CA HIS A 81 6.32 -12.46 -12.67
C HIS A 81 5.45 -11.27 -13.02
N ASN A 82 5.86 -10.08 -12.62
CA ASN A 82 5.19 -8.85 -13.00
C ASN A 82 5.58 -8.47 -14.42
N LYS A 83 4.62 -8.44 -15.35
CA LYS A 83 4.78 -8.02 -16.76
C LYS A 83 4.25 -6.60 -17.01
N GLY A 84 3.67 -5.97 -16.01
CA GLY A 84 3.14 -4.61 -16.07
C GLY A 84 4.24 -3.59 -15.83
N GLN A 85 3.98 -2.33 -16.19
CA GLN A 85 4.92 -1.22 -16.00
C GLN A 85 4.97 -0.69 -14.56
N ASN A 86 4.03 -1.11 -13.71
CA ASN A 86 3.91 -0.68 -12.31
C ASN A 86 4.17 -1.87 -11.38
N PRO A 87 4.71 -1.65 -10.18
CA PRO A 87 4.82 -2.68 -9.16
C PRO A 87 3.48 -3.30 -8.79
N VAL A 88 3.53 -4.58 -8.41
CA VAL A 88 2.37 -5.36 -7.98
C VAL A 88 2.56 -5.74 -6.52
N GLU A 89 1.56 -5.48 -5.70
CA GLU A 89 1.51 -5.95 -4.33
C GLU A 89 0.50 -7.10 -4.21
N ILE A 90 0.94 -8.22 -3.63
CA ILE A 90 0.13 -9.42 -3.47
C ILE A 90 -0.47 -9.45 -2.08
N SER A 91 -1.80 -9.54 -2.02
CA SER A 91 -2.52 -9.54 -0.76
C SER A 91 -2.65 -10.92 -0.15
N SER A 92 -2.97 -11.94 -0.95
CA SER A 92 -3.13 -13.31 -0.45
C SER A 92 -3.04 -14.35 -1.54
N ILE A 93 -2.73 -15.58 -1.12
CA ILE A 93 -2.81 -16.78 -1.96
C ILE A 93 -3.86 -17.74 -1.40
N TRP A 94 -4.52 -18.47 -2.30
CA TRP A 94 -5.54 -19.45 -1.97
C TRP A 94 -5.16 -20.77 -2.60
N ILE A 95 -5.17 -21.84 -1.80
CA ILE A 95 -4.82 -23.19 -2.23
C ILE A 95 -6.09 -24.02 -2.20
N ILE A 96 -6.45 -24.57 -3.35
CA ILE A 96 -7.68 -25.35 -3.55
C ILE A 96 -7.30 -26.73 -4.07
N ASN A 97 -7.61 -27.79 -3.33
CA ASN A 97 -7.45 -29.14 -3.86
C ASN A 97 -8.57 -29.42 -4.89
N LYS A 98 -8.21 -29.78 -6.13
CA LYS A 98 -9.16 -30.03 -7.23
C LYS A 98 -9.82 -31.40 -7.18
N THR A 99 -9.15 -32.40 -6.63
CA THR A 99 -9.64 -33.80 -6.68
C THR A 99 -10.60 -34.10 -5.54
N LEU A 100 -10.45 -33.42 -4.40
CA LEU A 100 -11.29 -33.58 -3.23
C LEU A 100 -12.32 -32.45 -3.13
N THR A 101 -13.51 -32.69 -3.67
CA THR A 101 -14.65 -31.74 -3.69
C THR A 101 -15.16 -31.31 -2.31
N ASN A 102 -14.74 -31.98 -1.23
CA ASN A 102 -15.16 -31.72 0.15
C ASN A 102 -14.07 -31.09 1.04
N GLN A 103 -12.88 -30.77 0.52
CA GLN A 103 -11.87 -30.07 1.33
C GLN A 103 -12.14 -28.55 1.35
N PRO A 104 -11.99 -27.90 2.53
CA PRO A 104 -12.15 -26.46 2.64
C PRO A 104 -11.01 -25.76 1.91
N VAL A 105 -11.36 -24.72 1.15
CA VAL A 105 -10.36 -23.83 0.54
C VAL A 105 -9.55 -23.13 1.62
N GLN A 106 -8.22 -23.14 1.50
CA GLN A 106 -7.33 -22.51 2.45
C GLN A 106 -6.77 -21.20 1.89
N ARG A 107 -6.85 -20.13 2.70
CA ARG A 107 -6.28 -18.82 2.39
C ARG A 107 -5.02 -18.62 3.22
N PHE A 108 -3.96 -18.13 2.59
CA PHE A 108 -2.71 -17.72 3.23
C PHE A 108 -2.43 -16.25 2.95
N GLU A 109 -2.05 -15.52 3.98
CA GLU A 109 -1.55 -14.15 3.87
C GLU A 109 -0.06 -14.15 3.59
N ILE A 110 0.40 -13.18 2.82
CA ILE A 110 1.79 -13.09 2.36
C ILE A 110 2.59 -12.15 3.27
N ASN A 111 3.86 -12.51 3.53
CA ASN A 111 4.75 -11.63 4.30
C ASN A 111 5.02 -10.34 3.52
N TYR A 112 5.09 -9.22 4.21
CA TYR A 112 5.27 -7.90 3.63
C TYR A 112 6.53 -7.80 2.75
N ASN A 113 7.62 -8.45 3.17
CA ASN A 113 8.90 -8.43 2.44
C ASN A 113 8.82 -9.13 1.07
N ASP A 114 7.92 -10.11 0.94
CA ASP A 114 7.77 -10.94 -0.26
C ASP A 114 6.56 -10.50 -1.10
N ALA A 115 5.67 -9.67 -0.54
CA ALA A 115 4.42 -9.24 -1.17
C ALA A 115 4.61 -8.27 -2.34
N PHE A 116 5.75 -7.57 -2.41
CA PHE A 116 6.00 -6.53 -3.40
C PHE A 116 6.86 -7.04 -4.55
N ILE A 117 6.31 -7.05 -5.77
CA ILE A 117 7.01 -7.44 -6.99
C ILE A 117 7.19 -6.21 -7.90
N PRO A 118 8.43 -5.70 -8.06
CA PRO A 118 8.73 -4.62 -9.00
C PRO A 118 8.41 -4.99 -10.44
N SER A 119 8.28 -4.00 -11.32
CA SER A 119 8.04 -4.18 -12.75
C SER A 119 9.08 -5.09 -13.41
N ASN A 120 8.66 -6.09 -14.18
CA ASN A 120 9.50 -7.06 -14.90
C ASN A 120 10.33 -8.04 -14.02
N PHE A 121 10.17 -8.02 -12.69
CA PHE A 121 10.85 -8.97 -11.81
C PHE A 121 10.06 -10.26 -11.60
N LYS A 122 10.79 -11.28 -11.10
CA LYS A 122 10.22 -12.54 -10.60
C LYS A 122 10.59 -12.68 -9.14
N THR A 123 9.60 -12.83 -8.27
CA THR A 123 9.82 -13.01 -6.83
C THR A 123 9.00 -14.20 -6.36
N ASN A 124 9.59 -15.04 -5.50
CA ASN A 124 8.83 -16.08 -4.80
C ASN A 124 8.11 -15.44 -3.61
N VAL A 125 6.78 -15.45 -3.62
CA VAL A 125 5.98 -14.79 -2.57
C VAL A 125 5.75 -15.63 -1.32
N VAL A 126 6.25 -16.88 -1.31
CA VAL A 126 6.19 -17.79 -0.16
C VAL A 126 7.58 -18.19 0.32
N GLU A 127 8.63 -17.45 -0.07
CA GLU A 127 10.01 -17.77 0.30
C GLU A 127 10.22 -17.75 1.83
N THR A 128 9.66 -16.75 2.51
CA THR A 128 9.72 -16.66 3.98
C THR A 128 8.70 -17.57 4.70
N GLN A 129 7.73 -18.14 3.99
CA GLN A 129 6.67 -18.99 4.55
C GLN A 129 6.66 -20.38 3.92
N ARG A 130 7.23 -21.37 4.61
CA ARG A 130 7.26 -22.76 4.13
C ARG A 130 5.87 -23.41 4.20
N LEU A 131 5.28 -23.66 3.04
CA LEU A 131 4.00 -24.37 2.90
C LEU A 131 4.24 -25.75 2.31
N SER A 132 3.97 -26.81 3.07
CA SER A 132 4.09 -28.19 2.57
C SER A 132 2.73 -28.68 2.07
N LEU A 133 2.71 -29.23 0.86
CA LEU A 133 1.51 -29.74 0.21
C LEU A 133 1.51 -31.27 0.17
N THR A 134 0.34 -31.88 0.37
CA THR A 134 0.19 -33.32 0.14
C THR A 134 0.13 -33.61 -1.36
N PRO A 135 0.67 -34.74 -1.87
CA PRO A 135 0.64 -35.04 -3.30
C PRO A 135 -0.78 -35.13 -3.85
N ASP A 136 -1.16 -34.15 -4.68
CA ASP A 136 -2.48 -34.03 -5.32
C ASP A 136 -2.45 -32.91 -6.37
N THR A 137 -3.56 -32.70 -7.09
CA THR A 137 -3.74 -31.56 -8.00
C THR A 137 -4.40 -30.39 -7.26
N TYR A 138 -3.78 -29.22 -7.32
CA TYR A 138 -4.26 -27.98 -6.70
C TYR A 138 -4.44 -26.87 -7.72
N ASP A 139 -5.43 -26.01 -7.49
CA ASP A 139 -5.48 -24.67 -8.07
C ASP A 139 -4.89 -23.68 -7.06
N ILE A 140 -3.80 -23.02 -7.45
CA ILE A 140 -3.20 -21.91 -6.72
C ILE A 140 -3.78 -20.62 -7.28
N LYS A 141 -4.51 -19.87 -6.44
CA LYS A 141 -5.03 -18.56 -6.80
C LYS A 141 -4.28 -17.47 -6.07
N VAL A 142 -3.78 -16.51 -6.82
CA VAL A 142 -3.08 -15.35 -6.29
C VAL A 142 -3.95 -14.12 -6.48
N ILE A 143 -4.07 -13.31 -5.42
CA ILE A 143 -4.88 -12.10 -5.40
C ILE A 143 -4.02 -10.90 -5.05
N SER A 144 -4.02 -9.88 -5.90
CA SER A 144 -3.34 -8.61 -5.63
C SER A 144 -4.10 -7.69 -4.68
N SER A 145 -3.43 -6.66 -4.14
CA SER A 145 -4.06 -5.64 -3.29
C SER A 145 -5.13 -4.83 -4.03
N LEU A 146 -5.00 -4.70 -5.36
CA LEU A 146 -6.04 -4.09 -6.19
C LEU A 146 -7.20 -5.05 -6.47
N GLY A 147 -7.02 -6.37 -6.29
CA GLY A 147 -8.04 -7.40 -6.50
C GLY A 147 -8.02 -8.00 -7.91
N THR A 148 -6.85 -8.06 -8.53
CA THR A 148 -6.59 -8.86 -9.75
C THR A 148 -6.32 -10.30 -9.33
N ILE A 149 -6.91 -11.27 -10.02
CA ILE A 149 -6.81 -12.69 -9.68
C ILE A 149 -6.14 -13.45 -10.82
N LYS A 150 -5.14 -14.26 -10.47
CA LYS A 150 -4.53 -15.25 -11.37
C LYS A 150 -4.64 -16.63 -10.75
N THR A 151 -4.83 -17.63 -11.60
CA THR A 151 -4.98 -19.02 -11.18
C THR A 151 -4.09 -19.90 -12.04
N GLU A 152 -3.41 -20.84 -11.39
CA GLU A 152 -2.53 -21.81 -12.00
C GLU A 152 -2.79 -23.16 -11.36
N GLU A 153 -2.76 -24.19 -12.19
CA GLU A 153 -2.88 -25.57 -11.75
C GLU A 153 -1.49 -26.08 -11.38
N LEU A 154 -1.33 -26.47 -10.12
CA LEU A 154 -0.12 -27.06 -9.59
C LEU A 154 -0.36 -28.54 -9.30
N ILE A 155 0.46 -29.39 -9.90
CA ILE A 155 0.47 -30.82 -9.61
C ILE A 155 1.59 -31.08 -8.62
N VAL A 156 1.23 -31.40 -7.38
CA VAL A 156 2.19 -31.73 -6.31
C VAL A 156 2.41 -33.23 -6.34
N GLY A 157 3.66 -33.64 -6.55
CA GLY A 157 3.96 -35.05 -6.82
C GLY A 157 3.35 -35.51 -8.15
N ALA A 158 2.73 -36.69 -8.16
CA ALA A 158 2.05 -37.24 -9.33
C ALA A 158 0.53 -37.15 -9.17
N GLY A 159 -0.08 -36.09 -9.71
CA GLY A 159 -1.50 -36.13 -10.04
C GLY A 159 -1.83 -37.39 -10.87
N SER A 160 -3.07 -37.86 -10.76
CA SER A 160 -3.57 -39.18 -11.21
C SER A 160 -2.78 -39.82 -12.36
N SER A 161 -1.87 -40.74 -12.01
CA SER A 161 -1.27 -41.66 -12.97
C SER A 161 -2.37 -42.57 -13.53
N SER A 162 -2.66 -42.43 -14.82
CA SER A 162 -3.43 -43.44 -15.55
C SER A 162 -2.54 -44.67 -15.77
N GLY A 163 -2.35 -45.48 -14.72
CA GLY A 163 -1.83 -46.84 -14.85
C GLY A 163 -0.60 -47.23 -14.02
N GLY A 164 0.00 -46.34 -13.23
CA GLY A 164 1.07 -46.71 -12.28
C GLY A 164 2.51 -46.59 -12.80
N LEU A 165 2.77 -45.89 -13.90
CA LEU A 165 4.12 -45.43 -14.29
C LEU A 165 4.24 -43.92 -14.16
N ARG A 166 5.41 -43.44 -13.72
CA ARG A 166 5.79 -42.03 -13.69
C ARG A 166 7.08 -41.80 -14.45
N ALA A 167 7.13 -40.75 -15.27
CA ALA A 167 8.32 -40.35 -16.00
C ALA A 167 8.75 -38.91 -15.65
N GLU A 168 10.04 -38.65 -15.72
CA GLU A 168 10.69 -37.34 -15.65
C GLU A 168 11.78 -37.26 -16.73
N MET A 169 12.04 -36.08 -17.31
CA MET A 169 13.00 -35.89 -18.41
C MET A 169 13.96 -34.74 -18.10
N ILE A 170 15.23 -34.91 -18.48
CA ILE A 170 16.30 -33.94 -18.31
C ILE A 170 17.17 -33.92 -19.57
N THR A 171 17.53 -32.73 -20.03
CA THR A 171 18.46 -32.48 -21.14
C THR A 171 19.80 -31.96 -20.62
N ASP A 172 20.89 -32.63 -20.94
CA ASP A 172 22.25 -32.22 -20.58
C ASP A 172 23.14 -32.07 -21.82
N PRO A 173 23.73 -30.89 -22.08
CA PRO A 173 23.51 -29.61 -21.41
C PRO A 173 22.21 -28.92 -21.88
N PRO A 174 21.54 -28.07 -21.06
CA PRO A 174 20.34 -27.32 -21.47
C PRO A 174 20.64 -26.22 -22.52
N ASN A 175 21.91 -25.85 -22.67
CA ASN A 175 22.41 -24.92 -23.68
C ASN A 175 23.52 -25.58 -24.50
N VAL A 176 23.15 -26.16 -25.63
CA VAL A 176 24.03 -26.98 -26.48
C VAL A 176 24.84 -26.08 -27.39
N VAL A 177 26.17 -26.24 -27.37
CA VAL A 177 27.04 -25.52 -28.31
C VAL A 177 26.90 -26.16 -29.69
N ILE A 178 26.75 -25.36 -30.73
CA ILE A 178 26.64 -25.87 -32.11
C ILE A 178 27.81 -26.81 -32.42
N GLY A 179 27.51 -28.04 -32.85
CA GLY A 179 28.50 -29.08 -33.13
C GLY A 179 28.85 -29.99 -31.95
N THR A 180 28.14 -29.89 -30.82
CA THR A 180 28.23 -30.82 -29.68
C THR A 180 26.95 -31.62 -29.49
N ASN A 181 27.05 -32.80 -28.87
CA ASN A 181 25.90 -33.68 -28.64
C ASN A 181 25.11 -33.22 -27.43
N ALA A 182 23.79 -33.39 -27.49
CA ALA A 182 22.91 -33.29 -26.33
C ALA A 182 22.53 -34.69 -25.87
N THR A 183 22.62 -34.97 -24.58
CA THR A 183 22.15 -36.22 -23.99
C THR A 183 20.82 -35.96 -23.28
N ILE A 184 19.78 -36.69 -23.68
CA ILE A 184 18.47 -36.68 -23.05
C ILE A 184 18.40 -37.87 -22.12
N ALA A 185 18.05 -37.65 -20.85
CA ALA A 185 17.81 -38.69 -19.87
C ALA A 185 16.35 -38.65 -19.42
N MET A 186 15.69 -39.81 -19.42
CA MET A 186 14.34 -39.98 -18.91
C MET A 186 14.36 -41.00 -17.77
N VAL A 187 13.91 -40.58 -16.60
CA VAL A 187 13.77 -41.45 -15.42
C VAL A 187 12.35 -41.94 -15.35
N VAL A 188 12.15 -43.25 -15.36
CA VAL A 188 10.85 -43.91 -15.26
C VAL A 188 10.76 -44.68 -13.96
N THR A 189 9.69 -44.47 -13.19
CA THR A 189 9.44 -45.08 -11.88
C THR A 189 8.10 -45.80 -11.88
N ASN A 190 8.08 -47.04 -11.37
CA ASN A 190 6.84 -47.77 -11.13
C ASN A 190 6.18 -47.29 -9.82
N THR A 191 5.04 -46.62 -9.96
CA THR A 191 4.21 -46.09 -8.87
C THR A 191 2.94 -46.92 -8.65
N GLY A 192 2.74 -47.98 -9.44
CA GLY A 192 1.61 -48.90 -9.35
C GLY A 192 1.75 -49.95 -8.24
N ASP A 193 0.71 -50.76 -8.09
CA ASP A 193 0.59 -51.73 -7.00
C ASP A 193 1.24 -53.10 -7.29
N GLY A 194 1.88 -53.29 -8.45
CA GLY A 194 2.51 -54.55 -8.85
C GLY A 194 3.61 -54.40 -9.91
N LEU A 195 4.21 -55.52 -10.30
CA LEU A 195 5.25 -55.60 -11.32
C LEU A 195 4.74 -55.08 -12.68
N ILE A 196 5.47 -54.16 -13.30
CA ILE A 196 5.24 -53.70 -14.68
C ILE A 196 6.37 -54.24 -15.54
N ARG A 197 6.03 -55.00 -16.57
CA ARG A 197 6.99 -55.65 -17.47
C ARG A 197 7.25 -54.82 -18.71
N ASP A 198 8.40 -55.06 -19.33
CA ASP A 198 8.78 -54.50 -20.62
C ASP A 198 8.63 -52.97 -20.69
N VAL A 199 9.03 -52.27 -19.62
CA VAL A 199 8.98 -50.82 -19.58
C VAL A 199 9.96 -50.25 -20.60
N GLN A 200 9.45 -49.48 -21.56
CA GLN A 200 10.21 -48.85 -22.61
C GLN A 200 9.75 -47.40 -22.85
N PRO A 201 10.66 -46.47 -23.15
CA PRO A 201 10.31 -45.10 -23.47
C PRO A 201 9.95 -44.94 -24.96
N GLU A 202 8.90 -44.17 -25.23
CA GLU A 202 8.45 -43.75 -26.55
C GLU A 202 8.69 -42.24 -26.70
N MET A 203 9.75 -41.88 -27.42
CA MET A 203 10.06 -40.49 -27.78
C MET A 203 9.07 -39.98 -28.83
N GLN A 204 8.52 -38.79 -28.58
CA GLN A 204 7.66 -38.07 -29.52
C GLN A 204 8.49 -37.30 -30.56
N PRO A 205 7.89 -36.87 -31.69
CA PRO A 205 8.58 -36.03 -32.66
C PRO A 205 9.16 -34.77 -31.98
N VAL A 206 10.47 -34.56 -32.12
CA VAL A 206 11.16 -33.39 -31.57
C VAL A 206 10.58 -32.13 -32.21
N GLY A 207 10.11 -31.20 -31.38
CA GLY A 207 9.58 -29.91 -31.82
C GLY A 207 10.63 -28.80 -31.75
N GLY A 208 10.30 -27.61 -32.26
CA GLY A 208 11.16 -26.43 -32.17
C GLY A 208 11.55 -25.84 -33.53
N SER A 209 12.47 -24.88 -33.52
CA SER A 209 12.96 -24.18 -34.71
C SER A 209 14.24 -24.80 -35.29
N GLY A 210 14.99 -25.56 -34.48
CA GLY A 210 16.23 -26.22 -34.88
C GLY A 210 16.02 -27.56 -35.60
N THR A 211 17.10 -28.11 -36.16
CA THR A 211 17.07 -29.39 -36.91
C THR A 211 17.85 -30.49 -36.20
N VAL A 212 17.24 -31.68 -36.04
CA VAL A 212 17.93 -32.87 -35.52
C VAL A 212 18.66 -33.57 -36.67
N VAL A 213 19.98 -33.75 -36.53
CA VAL A 213 20.84 -34.38 -37.54
C VAL A 213 20.82 -35.91 -37.41
N SER A 214 20.89 -36.42 -36.19
CA SER A 214 20.80 -37.84 -35.88
C SER A 214 20.48 -38.07 -34.41
N SER A 215 19.92 -39.23 -34.08
CA SER A 215 19.58 -39.66 -32.71
C SER A 215 19.99 -41.11 -32.48
N SER A 216 20.43 -41.45 -31.27
CA SER A 216 20.67 -42.84 -30.85
C SER A 216 19.35 -43.55 -30.49
N SER A 217 19.38 -44.88 -30.41
CA SER A 217 18.36 -45.64 -29.67
C SER A 217 18.52 -45.41 -28.16
N HIS A 218 17.44 -45.55 -27.39
CA HIS A 218 17.54 -45.52 -25.93
C HIS A 218 18.34 -46.70 -25.40
N THR A 219 19.05 -46.47 -24.30
CA THR A 219 19.68 -47.51 -23.49
C THR A 219 19.22 -47.37 -22.04
N PRO A 220 18.76 -48.43 -21.36
CA PRO A 220 18.54 -49.82 -21.82
C PRO A 220 17.33 -50.00 -22.78
N PRO A 221 17.17 -51.15 -23.47
CA PRO A 221 16.07 -51.37 -24.42
C PRO A 221 14.69 -51.57 -23.77
N SER A 222 14.57 -52.45 -22.78
CA SER A 222 13.38 -52.56 -21.92
C SER A 222 13.80 -53.10 -20.57
N VAL A 223 13.05 -52.75 -19.52
CA VAL A 223 13.34 -53.19 -18.15
C VAL A 223 12.02 -53.50 -17.43
N ASP A 224 12.01 -54.60 -16.69
CA ASP A 224 10.92 -54.93 -15.77
C ASP A 224 11.12 -54.13 -14.48
N LEU A 225 10.10 -53.42 -14.02
CA LEU A 225 10.16 -52.59 -12.81
C LEU A 225 9.23 -53.16 -11.73
N ASP A 226 9.79 -53.59 -10.61
CA ASP A 226 9.02 -53.87 -9.40
C ASP A 226 8.47 -52.56 -8.79
N ARG A 227 7.53 -52.69 -7.86
CA ARG A 227 6.91 -51.54 -7.18
C ARG A 227 7.97 -50.64 -6.55
N GLY A 228 7.98 -49.36 -6.93
CA GLY A 228 8.89 -48.35 -6.40
C GLY A 228 10.29 -48.37 -7.03
N GLU A 229 10.56 -49.24 -8.00
CA GLU A 229 11.81 -49.22 -8.75
C GLU A 229 11.80 -48.15 -9.84
N SER A 230 12.99 -47.59 -10.09
CA SER A 230 13.23 -46.58 -11.11
C SER A 230 14.36 -46.99 -12.05
N VAL A 231 14.24 -46.66 -13.33
CA VAL A 231 15.29 -46.83 -14.34
C VAL A 231 15.47 -45.55 -15.14
N MET A 232 16.70 -45.28 -15.57
CA MET A 232 17.01 -44.16 -16.45
C MET A 232 17.26 -44.68 -17.87
N PHE A 233 16.53 -44.12 -18.83
CA PHE A 233 16.75 -44.29 -20.25
C PHE A 233 17.45 -43.07 -20.82
N SER A 234 18.47 -43.27 -21.66
CA SER A 234 19.23 -42.16 -22.25
C SER A 234 19.26 -42.21 -23.78
N TRP A 235 19.21 -41.05 -24.42
CA TRP A 235 19.41 -40.85 -25.86
C TRP A 235 20.48 -39.79 -26.12
N ASP A 236 21.27 -39.99 -27.16
CA ASP A 236 22.21 -38.98 -27.66
C ASP A 236 21.67 -38.37 -28.96
N TYR A 237 21.60 -37.04 -28.99
CA TYR A 237 21.14 -36.25 -30.12
C TYR A 237 22.26 -35.38 -30.69
N GLN A 238 22.36 -35.37 -32.01
CA GLN A 238 23.15 -34.41 -32.77
C GLN A 238 22.23 -33.30 -33.26
N LEU A 239 22.44 -32.08 -32.75
CA LEU A 239 21.61 -30.91 -33.06
C LEU A 239 22.36 -29.96 -33.99
N THR A 240 21.65 -29.37 -34.95
CA THR A 240 22.17 -28.31 -35.83
C THR A 240 21.13 -27.20 -36.01
N GLY A 241 21.60 -25.97 -36.22
CA GLY A 241 20.76 -24.78 -36.32
C GLY A 241 21.57 -23.50 -36.19
N VAL A 242 20.88 -22.39 -35.98
CA VAL A 242 21.47 -21.08 -35.67
C VAL A 242 21.41 -20.81 -34.16
N SER A 243 22.23 -19.87 -33.66
CA SER A 243 22.15 -19.45 -32.25
C SER A 243 20.75 -18.92 -31.91
N GLY A 244 20.21 -19.35 -30.77
CA GLY A 244 18.86 -19.01 -30.33
C GLY A 244 17.75 -19.96 -30.83
N ASP A 245 18.09 -20.98 -31.61
CA ASP A 245 17.12 -22.04 -31.96
C ASP A 245 16.78 -22.91 -30.75
N ASN A 246 15.48 -23.19 -30.59
CA ASN A 246 14.96 -24.02 -29.50
C ASN A 246 14.62 -25.43 -30.01
N PHE A 247 14.86 -26.42 -29.16
CA PHE A 247 14.45 -27.83 -29.32
C PHE A 247 13.54 -28.21 -28.15
N ILE A 248 12.42 -28.86 -28.46
CA ILE A 248 11.46 -29.36 -27.48
C ILE A 248 11.46 -30.88 -27.60
N PHE A 249 12.03 -31.54 -26.60
CA PHE A 249 11.98 -33.00 -26.49
C PHE A 249 10.73 -33.38 -25.71
N SER A 250 10.06 -34.45 -26.12
CA SER A 250 8.90 -34.97 -25.38
C SER A 250 8.87 -36.49 -25.48
N ALA A 251 8.52 -37.17 -24.38
CA ALA A 251 8.44 -38.63 -24.36
C ALA A 251 7.39 -39.12 -23.37
N LEU A 252 7.00 -40.37 -23.49
CA LEU A 252 6.20 -41.11 -22.51
C LEU A 252 6.76 -42.53 -22.38
N ALA A 253 6.54 -43.23 -21.28
CA ALA A 253 6.94 -44.62 -21.11
C ALA A 253 5.71 -45.54 -21.19
N ARG A 254 5.88 -46.72 -21.77
CA ARG A 254 4.87 -47.78 -21.82
C ARG A 254 5.40 -49.06 -21.18
N GLY A 255 4.51 -49.84 -20.60
CA GLY A 255 4.82 -51.18 -20.10
C GLY A 255 3.56 -51.99 -19.86
N ASP A 256 3.74 -53.28 -19.57
CA ASP A 256 2.65 -54.25 -19.47
C ASP A 256 2.37 -54.60 -18.01
N PHE A 257 1.11 -54.39 -17.59
CA PHE A 257 0.64 -54.80 -16.27
C PHE A 257 -0.21 -56.07 -16.37
N LEU A 258 0.00 -57.03 -15.46
CA LEU A 258 -0.68 -58.33 -15.49
C LEU A 258 -2.21 -58.17 -15.42
N GLY A 259 -2.89 -58.36 -16.56
CA GLY A 259 -4.36 -58.43 -16.65
C GLY A 259 -5.08 -57.18 -17.20
N THR A 260 -4.35 -56.13 -17.60
CA THR A 260 -4.87 -54.94 -18.30
C THR A 260 -4.05 -54.64 -19.55
N ASP A 261 -4.68 -54.07 -20.58
CA ASP A 261 -3.97 -53.48 -21.73
C ASP A 261 -2.98 -52.38 -21.26
N ASP A 262 -1.94 -52.14 -22.06
CA ASP A 262 -0.78 -51.26 -21.86
C ASP A 262 -0.94 -50.14 -20.81
N VAL A 263 -0.02 -50.08 -19.85
CA VAL A 263 0.16 -48.95 -18.93
C VAL A 263 1.03 -47.88 -19.58
N SER A 264 0.69 -46.61 -19.36
CA SER A 264 1.50 -45.47 -19.82
C SER A 264 1.83 -44.51 -18.69
N SER A 265 2.97 -43.83 -18.81
CA SER A 265 3.35 -42.72 -17.93
C SER A 265 2.70 -41.40 -18.36
N ASN A 266 2.92 -40.35 -17.58
CA ASN A 266 2.75 -38.97 -18.03
C ASN A 266 3.64 -38.67 -19.25
N VAL A 267 3.18 -37.75 -20.10
CA VAL A 267 4.02 -37.14 -21.14
C VAL A 267 4.94 -36.14 -20.44
N VAL A 268 6.25 -36.29 -20.66
CA VAL A 268 7.30 -35.40 -20.17
C VAL A 268 7.89 -34.61 -21.30
N SER A 269 8.36 -33.39 -21.02
CA SER A 269 8.99 -32.52 -22.00
C SER A 269 10.09 -31.69 -21.38
N ASP A 270 11.15 -31.44 -22.14
CA ASP A 270 12.23 -30.53 -21.76
C ASP A 270 12.74 -29.73 -22.97
N ILE A 271 13.33 -28.57 -22.72
CA ILE A 271 13.75 -27.62 -23.76
C ILE A 271 15.28 -27.45 -23.74
N SER A 272 15.88 -27.43 -24.94
CA SER A 272 17.28 -27.09 -25.14
C SER A 272 17.43 -25.96 -26.14
N VAL A 273 18.40 -25.06 -25.92
CA VAL A 273 18.70 -23.93 -26.83
C VAL A 273 20.09 -24.09 -27.44
N LEU A 274 20.24 -23.76 -28.73
CA LEU A 274 21.55 -23.71 -29.41
C LEU A 274 22.28 -22.39 -29.18
N ARG A 275 23.60 -22.48 -29.00
CA ARG A 275 24.48 -21.31 -28.87
C ARG A 275 25.78 -21.46 -29.67
N GLU A 276 26.35 -20.34 -30.08
CA GLU A 276 27.69 -20.31 -30.68
C GLU A 276 28.81 -20.41 -29.62
N PRO A 277 29.97 -21.01 -29.98
CA PRO A 277 31.14 -21.01 -29.10
C PRO A 277 31.69 -19.59 -28.93
N GLY A 278 31.36 -18.96 -27.80
CA GLY A 278 31.87 -17.61 -27.43
C GLY A 278 30.80 -16.63 -26.95
N GLU A 279 29.52 -16.99 -27.02
CA GLU A 279 28.38 -16.12 -26.67
C GLU A 279 28.07 -16.09 -25.15
N GLY A 280 29.12 -15.89 -24.34
CA GLY A 280 29.03 -15.69 -22.90
C GLY A 280 29.41 -14.27 -22.51
N GLY A 281 28.63 -13.29 -22.93
CA GLY A 281 28.86 -11.88 -22.60
C GLY A 281 27.92 -10.97 -23.38
N GLY A 282 26.87 -10.48 -22.72
CA GLY A 282 25.72 -9.84 -23.36
C GLY A 282 26.00 -8.54 -24.09
N THR A 283 25.17 -8.27 -25.09
CA THR A 283 24.92 -6.94 -25.64
C THR A 283 23.48 -6.86 -26.16
N ASP A 284 22.53 -6.73 -25.25
CA ASP A 284 21.54 -5.67 -25.40
C ASP A 284 21.81 -4.69 -24.26
N PRO A 285 21.75 -3.36 -24.49
CA PRO A 285 21.50 -2.47 -23.38
C PRO A 285 20.08 -2.78 -22.91
N ASP A 286 19.95 -3.75 -22.02
CA ASP A 286 18.80 -3.83 -21.15
C ASP A 286 18.80 -2.49 -20.41
N ILE A 287 17.97 -1.55 -20.86
CA ILE A 287 17.66 -0.37 -20.08
C ILE A 287 16.79 -0.90 -18.96
N ILE A 288 17.46 -1.44 -17.94
CA ILE A 288 16.92 -1.69 -16.63
C ILE A 288 16.52 -0.29 -16.15
N VAL A 289 15.26 0.08 -16.38
CA VAL A 289 14.59 1.03 -15.50
C VAL A 289 14.43 0.29 -14.19
N ASP A 290 15.53 0.25 -13.45
CA ASP A 290 15.54 -0.09 -12.04
C ASP A 290 14.70 1.02 -11.42
N GLU A 291 13.45 0.72 -11.10
CA GLU A 291 12.62 1.62 -10.33
C GLU A 291 13.32 1.70 -8.98
N LEU A 292 14.17 2.73 -8.82
CA LEU A 292 15.09 2.95 -7.69
C LEU A 292 14.58 2.24 -6.43
N LEU A 293 15.16 1.07 -6.14
CA LEU A 293 14.82 0.16 -5.04
C LEU A 293 14.92 0.79 -3.64
N ALA A 294 15.20 2.09 -3.58
CA ALA A 294 15.51 2.85 -2.39
C ALA A 294 14.80 4.21 -2.34
N ARG A 295 13.61 4.33 -2.94
CA ARG A 295 12.81 5.55 -2.82
C ARG A 295 12.33 5.73 -1.36
N PRO A 296 12.71 6.82 -0.67
CA PRO A 296 12.15 7.15 0.63
C PRO A 296 10.66 7.48 0.52
N GLN A 297 9.90 7.13 1.55
CA GLN A 297 8.51 7.52 1.69
C GLN A 297 8.42 8.77 2.57
N LEU A 298 7.54 9.71 2.20
CA LEU A 298 7.34 10.97 2.91
C LEU A 298 5.96 10.96 3.56
N PHE A 299 5.84 11.51 4.77
CA PHE A 299 4.56 11.61 5.47
C PHE A 299 4.42 12.99 6.11
N PHE A 300 3.33 13.69 5.84
CA PHE A 300 3.20 15.12 6.12
C PHE A 300 2.52 15.43 7.45
N ILE A 301 2.90 16.57 8.01
CA ILE A 301 2.17 17.31 9.04
C ILE A 301 1.86 18.68 8.46
N ILE A 302 0.58 18.95 8.22
CA ILE A 302 0.10 20.14 7.50
C ILE A 302 -0.96 20.85 8.37
N PRO A 303 -0.76 22.16 8.66
CA PRO A 303 -1.76 23.00 9.30
C PRO A 303 -2.89 23.33 8.33
N SER A 304 -4.09 23.55 8.84
CA SER A 304 -5.22 24.07 8.06
C SER A 304 -6.39 24.33 9.01
N SER A 305 -6.92 25.55 9.13
CA SER A 305 -6.56 26.76 8.42
C SER A 305 -5.31 27.44 8.95
N GLN A 306 -4.77 28.36 8.16
CA GLN A 306 -3.76 29.32 8.57
C GLN A 306 -4.30 30.75 8.40
N GLY A 307 -3.92 31.67 9.27
CA GLY A 307 -4.33 33.08 9.18
C GLY A 307 -3.16 34.03 9.32
N GLN A 308 -3.36 35.28 8.91
CA GLN A 308 -2.39 36.33 9.21
C GLN A 308 -2.25 36.47 10.73
N SER A 309 -1.10 36.07 11.28
CA SER A 309 -0.73 36.30 12.66
C SER A 309 0.61 37.05 12.73
N ALA A 310 0.84 37.78 13.82
CA ALA A 310 2.08 38.53 14.06
C ALA A 310 2.93 37.93 15.20
N ASP A 311 2.38 36.96 15.94
CA ASP A 311 2.98 36.47 17.19
C ASP A 311 3.04 34.93 17.28
N THR A 312 2.68 34.22 16.20
CA THR A 312 2.49 32.76 16.24
C THR A 312 2.94 32.04 14.98
N GLU A 313 3.19 30.75 15.12
CA GLU A 313 3.78 29.92 14.09
C GLU A 313 2.95 28.65 13.88
N ALA A 314 2.68 28.32 12.61
CA ALA A 314 1.99 27.11 12.21
C ALA A 314 2.95 25.93 12.16
N LEU A 315 2.55 24.77 12.68
CA LEU A 315 3.38 23.56 12.65
C LEU A 315 3.36 22.93 11.26
N TRP A 316 4.55 22.78 10.67
CA TRP A 316 4.79 22.08 9.41
C TRP A 316 5.82 20.98 9.59
N GLY A 317 5.71 19.92 8.81
CA GLY A 317 6.78 18.95 8.77
C GLY A 317 6.57 17.77 7.84
N ILE A 318 7.63 16.98 7.75
CA ILE A 318 7.67 15.73 7.00
C ILE A 318 8.40 14.68 7.84
N ASN A 319 7.78 13.53 8.03
CA ASN A 319 8.47 12.31 8.43
C ASN A 319 9.05 11.64 7.19
N VAL A 320 10.36 11.42 7.18
CA VAL A 320 11.06 10.70 6.12
C VAL A 320 11.29 9.27 6.58
N VAL A 321 10.78 8.32 5.81
CA VAL A 321 10.89 6.89 6.05
C VAL A 321 11.88 6.28 5.08
N ASN A 322 12.81 5.49 5.63
CA ASN A 322 13.76 4.70 4.87
C ASN A 322 13.27 3.24 4.77
N PRO A 323 12.76 2.78 3.62
CA PRO A 323 12.24 1.42 3.47
C PRO A 323 13.32 0.37 3.18
N ILE A 324 14.58 0.77 2.99
CA ILE A 324 15.66 -0.18 2.68
C ILE A 324 16.43 -0.56 3.94
N ASN A 325 17.01 -1.75 3.95
CA ASN A 325 17.88 -2.23 5.02
C ASN A 325 19.33 -1.70 4.88
N ALA A 326 19.49 -0.40 4.62
CA ALA A 326 20.78 0.28 4.61
C ALA A 326 20.60 1.75 5.03
N PRO A 327 21.62 2.40 5.63
CA PRO A 327 21.50 3.79 6.04
C PRO A 327 21.37 4.72 4.83
N MET A 328 20.51 5.73 4.96
CA MET A 328 20.27 6.78 3.97
C MET A 328 20.55 8.14 4.60
N GLU A 329 21.33 8.98 3.93
CA GLU A 329 21.59 10.34 4.43
C GLU A 329 20.66 11.34 3.75
N VAL A 330 20.04 12.20 4.53
CA VAL A 330 19.20 13.32 4.08
C VAL A 330 19.99 14.60 4.23
N SER A 331 20.28 15.26 3.10
CA SER A 331 21.05 16.52 3.06
C SER A 331 20.17 17.76 2.94
N LYS A 332 18.96 17.59 2.37
CA LYS A 332 18.04 18.69 2.10
C LYS A 332 16.61 18.19 2.04
N LEU A 333 15.69 18.98 2.58
CA LEU A 333 14.24 18.76 2.52
C LEU A 333 13.56 20.09 2.20
N ILE A 334 12.58 20.07 1.31
CA ILE A 334 11.83 21.25 0.88
C ILE A 334 10.34 20.96 0.95
N ILE A 335 9.57 21.82 1.61
CA ILE A 335 8.12 21.88 1.53
C ILE A 335 7.77 23.10 0.68
N THR A 336 7.15 22.89 -0.46
CA THR A 336 6.65 23.95 -1.33
C THR A 336 5.13 23.99 -1.24
N ALA A 337 4.58 25.17 -1.05
CA ALA A 337 3.15 25.40 -1.04
C ALA A 337 2.81 26.43 -2.12
N PHE A 338 1.73 26.25 -2.88
CA PHE A 338 1.27 27.28 -3.82
C PHE A 338 -0.24 27.22 -3.99
N ALA A 339 -0.86 28.39 -4.18
CA ALA A 339 -2.29 28.50 -4.42
C ALA A 339 -2.56 28.63 -5.93
N PRO A 340 -3.38 27.73 -6.54
CA PRO A 340 -3.80 27.87 -7.93
C PRO A 340 -4.60 29.15 -8.13
N GLY A 341 -4.17 30.03 -9.04
CA GLY A 341 -4.78 31.35 -9.23
C GLY A 341 -4.26 32.44 -8.29
N GLY A 342 -3.24 32.13 -7.48
CA GLY A 342 -2.53 33.14 -6.69
C GLY A 342 -1.67 34.08 -7.54
N ASN A 343 -1.57 35.32 -7.12
CA ASN A 343 -0.71 36.33 -7.74
C ASN A 343 0.67 36.36 -7.05
N ASN A 344 1.62 37.14 -7.58
CA ASN A 344 2.95 37.34 -6.97
C ASN A 344 2.92 37.97 -5.55
N ASN A 345 1.74 38.28 -5.01
CA ASN A 345 1.57 38.79 -3.65
C ASN A 345 1.02 37.73 -2.69
N ASP A 346 0.75 36.50 -3.15
CA ASP A 346 0.25 35.41 -2.32
C ASP A 346 1.43 34.64 -1.71
N VAL A 347 1.90 35.21 -0.60
CA VAL A 347 3.02 34.70 0.19
C VAL A 347 2.46 33.78 1.28
N LEU A 348 2.79 32.49 1.21
CA LEU A 348 2.38 31.47 2.19
C LEU A 348 3.41 31.29 3.29
N PHE A 349 4.69 31.49 2.96
CA PHE A 349 5.81 31.45 3.89
C PHE A 349 6.59 32.76 3.79
N ASP A 350 7.13 33.28 4.89
CA ASP A 350 7.96 34.51 4.91
C ASP A 350 7.26 35.80 4.47
N ARG A 351 6.58 36.43 5.41
CA ARG A 351 5.90 37.72 5.21
C ARG A 351 6.82 38.91 4.86
N THR A 352 8.14 38.82 5.06
CA THR A 352 9.04 40.00 5.06
C THR A 352 10.15 40.00 4.01
N GLY A 353 10.14 39.04 3.09
CA GLY A 353 11.02 39.06 1.91
C GLY A 353 12.46 38.71 2.23
N GLY A 354 12.68 37.61 2.95
CA GLY A 354 13.98 36.94 3.02
C GLY A 354 14.37 36.32 4.36
N ASN A 355 13.52 36.35 5.40
CA ASN A 355 13.77 35.67 6.68
C ASN A 355 12.43 35.27 7.35
N CYS A 356 11.97 34.05 7.09
CA CYS A 356 10.97 33.38 7.93
C CYS A 356 11.43 33.30 9.39
N ASN A 357 10.53 33.51 10.34
CA ASN A 357 10.75 33.12 11.72
C ASN A 357 10.43 31.62 11.90
N PHE A 358 11.29 30.92 12.62
CA PHE A 358 11.18 29.49 12.84
C PHE A 358 11.29 29.14 14.32
N ASP A 359 10.52 28.15 14.72
CA ASP A 359 10.71 27.42 15.97
C ASP A 359 10.89 25.92 15.64
N PRO A 360 12.15 25.49 15.40
CA PRO A 360 12.48 24.12 15.06
C PRO A 360 12.11 23.14 16.17
N ILE A 361 11.49 22.01 15.81
CA ILE A 361 11.10 20.95 16.75
C ILE A 361 11.96 19.70 16.55
N SER A 362 12.25 19.32 15.31
CA SER A 362 13.09 18.18 14.97
C SER A 362 13.73 18.44 13.61
N PRO A 363 15.02 18.14 13.43
CA PRO A 363 15.91 17.34 14.26
C PRO A 363 16.69 18.16 15.30
N THR A 364 16.65 17.77 16.58
CA THR A 364 17.30 18.51 17.68
C THR A 364 18.77 18.12 17.87
N LEU A 365 19.66 18.72 17.09
CA LEU A 365 21.10 18.73 17.37
C LEU A 365 21.65 20.16 17.27
N GLY A 366 21.43 20.93 18.35
CA GLY A 366 22.04 22.25 18.55
C GLY A 366 21.09 23.41 18.29
N PRO A 367 21.58 24.66 18.28
CA PRO A 367 20.76 25.81 17.90
C PRO A 367 20.46 25.72 16.40
N ASP A 368 19.32 25.13 16.05
CA ASP A 368 18.98 24.75 14.68
C ASP A 368 18.76 25.97 13.76
N THR A 369 19.83 26.41 13.09
CA THR A 369 19.82 27.46 12.04
C THR A 369 19.62 26.88 10.62
N ASN A 370 19.33 25.59 10.48
CA ASN A 370 19.31 24.89 9.19
C ASN A 370 17.96 25.00 8.46
N TRP A 371 16.92 25.49 9.13
CA TRP A 371 15.66 25.88 8.49
C TRP A 371 15.80 27.27 7.86
N SER A 372 15.28 27.40 6.64
CA SER A 372 15.31 28.63 5.85
C SER A 372 14.15 28.68 4.88
N CYS A 373 13.82 29.87 4.38
CA CYS A 373 12.81 30.08 3.34
C CYS A 373 13.52 30.65 2.10
N PRO A 374 14.02 29.80 1.19
CA PRO A 374 14.82 30.25 0.05
C PRO A 374 13.95 30.96 -1.02
N SER A 375 12.63 30.83 -0.95
CA SER A 375 11.66 31.61 -1.72
C SER A 375 10.37 31.83 -0.94
N GLU A 376 9.53 32.79 -1.35
CA GLU A 376 8.27 33.23 -0.70
C GLU A 376 7.22 32.12 -0.46
N ASN A 377 7.45 30.92 -1.00
CA ASN A 377 6.51 29.80 -0.97
C ASN A 377 7.24 28.45 -0.82
N SER A 378 8.46 28.49 -0.28
CA SER A 378 9.21 27.29 0.08
C SER A 378 9.81 27.37 1.48
N LEU A 379 9.60 26.30 2.22
CA LEU A 379 10.23 26.01 3.50
C LEU A 379 11.30 24.95 3.27
N MET A 380 12.53 25.17 3.75
CA MET A 380 13.65 24.30 3.47
C MET A 380 14.46 24.00 4.74
N TRP A 381 14.73 22.73 4.97
CA TRP A 381 15.80 22.28 5.85
C TRP A 381 16.99 21.84 5.01
N GLN A 382 18.21 22.27 5.36
CA GLN A 382 19.43 21.89 4.65
C GLN A 382 20.62 21.78 5.60
N ASP A 383 21.32 20.65 5.57
CA ASP A 383 22.67 20.52 6.12
C ASP A 383 23.54 19.70 5.15
N THR A 384 24.47 20.39 4.50
CA THR A 384 25.44 19.76 3.57
C THR A 384 26.74 19.36 4.26
N THR A 385 26.96 19.78 5.50
CA THR A 385 28.19 19.49 6.25
C THR A 385 28.01 18.25 7.12
N ASN A 386 26.85 18.12 7.77
CA ASN A 386 26.49 16.99 8.61
C ASN A 386 25.07 16.49 8.22
N PRO A 387 24.93 15.77 7.09
CA PRO A 387 23.63 15.27 6.67
C PRO A 387 23.06 14.28 7.71
N ILE A 388 21.74 14.20 7.79
CA ILE A 388 21.08 13.35 8.77
C ILE A 388 21.00 11.91 8.27
N ILE A 389 21.58 11.00 9.04
CA ILE A 389 21.57 9.58 8.73
C ILE A 389 20.29 8.95 9.30
N ILE A 390 19.47 8.40 8.41
CA ILE A 390 18.31 7.59 8.73
C ILE A 390 18.73 6.11 8.59
N PRO A 391 18.75 5.33 9.69
CA PRO A 391 19.03 3.90 9.62
C PRO A 391 18.09 3.14 8.68
N GLY A 392 18.46 1.91 8.31
CA GLY A 392 17.57 1.06 7.52
C GLY A 392 16.27 0.75 8.26
N ASN A 393 15.17 0.56 7.53
CA ASN A 393 13.84 0.23 8.05
C ASN A 393 13.34 1.18 9.16
N SER A 394 13.76 2.45 9.13
CA SER A 394 13.47 3.41 10.21
C SER A 394 12.96 4.75 9.67
N SER A 395 12.61 5.65 10.57
CA SER A 395 12.10 6.97 10.23
C SER A 395 12.75 8.11 11.02
N ARG A 396 12.74 9.31 10.44
CA ARG A 396 13.14 10.56 11.11
C ARG A 396 12.15 11.68 10.80
N ALA A 397 11.84 12.47 11.82
CA ALA A 397 10.96 13.62 11.72
C ALA A 397 11.73 14.91 11.39
N PHE A 398 11.20 15.70 10.46
CA PHE A 398 11.63 17.06 10.17
C PHE A 398 10.45 17.97 10.44
N LEU A 399 10.45 18.62 11.61
CA LEU A 399 9.35 19.44 12.12
C LEU A 399 9.85 20.83 12.47
N THR A 400 9.10 21.85 12.07
CA THR A 400 9.33 23.23 12.51
C THR A 400 8.00 23.95 12.56
N LYS A 401 7.89 24.95 13.42
CA LYS A 401 6.85 25.95 13.26
C LYS A 401 7.36 27.10 12.42
N VAL A 402 6.48 27.70 11.64
CA VAL A 402 6.75 28.84 10.74
C VAL A 402 5.65 29.87 10.88
N GLU A 403 6.03 31.14 10.99
CA GLU A 403 5.07 32.25 10.93
C GLU A 403 4.29 32.21 9.60
N PRO A 404 2.95 32.18 9.61
CA PRO A 404 2.16 32.21 8.39
C PRO A 404 2.43 33.46 7.55
N GLY A 405 2.47 33.28 6.22
CA GLY A 405 2.56 34.39 5.28
C GLY A 405 1.31 35.26 5.24
N LYS A 406 1.31 36.25 4.35
CA LYS A 406 0.18 37.15 4.13
C LYS A 406 -0.27 37.04 2.67
N PRO A 407 -1.43 36.42 2.39
CA PRO A 407 -1.98 36.45 1.05
C PRO A 407 -2.60 37.84 0.82
N SER A 408 -2.61 38.33 -0.42
CA SER A 408 -3.03 39.71 -0.71
C SER A 408 -3.94 39.74 -1.94
N GLY A 409 -5.20 40.12 -1.74
CA GLY A 409 -6.15 40.38 -2.82
C GLY A 409 -7.12 39.25 -3.16
N ASN A 410 -7.12 38.15 -2.40
CA ASN A 410 -8.07 37.04 -2.50
C ASN A 410 -8.73 36.79 -1.13
N VAL A 411 -10.07 36.69 -1.11
CA VAL A 411 -10.88 36.46 0.09
C VAL A 411 -10.73 34.99 0.54
N GLY A 412 -9.57 34.66 1.12
CA GLY A 412 -9.24 33.30 1.56
C GLY A 412 -8.76 32.39 0.42
N LEU A 413 -7.57 31.81 0.59
CA LEU A 413 -7.04 30.74 -0.23
C LEU A 413 -7.59 29.40 0.28
N GLU A 414 -8.69 28.95 -0.31
CA GLU A 414 -9.36 27.69 0.07
C GLU A 414 -8.67 26.44 -0.50
N SER A 415 -7.70 26.59 -1.40
CA SER A 415 -6.93 25.48 -1.96
C SER A 415 -5.47 25.87 -2.12
N ILE A 416 -4.64 25.45 -1.18
CA ILE A 416 -3.17 25.54 -1.26
C ILE A 416 -2.64 24.15 -1.52
N LEU A 417 -1.99 23.94 -2.65
CA LEU A 417 -1.35 22.67 -2.97
C LEU A 417 -0.01 22.59 -2.24
N VAL A 418 0.20 21.51 -1.50
CA VAL A 418 1.43 21.24 -0.76
C VAL A 418 2.17 20.08 -1.42
N GLN A 419 3.46 20.29 -1.64
CA GLN A 419 4.40 19.29 -2.15
C GLN A 419 5.66 19.27 -1.27
N GLY A 420 6.19 18.09 -1.03
CA GLY A 420 7.44 17.86 -0.31
C GLY A 420 8.45 17.20 -1.21
N SER A 421 9.71 17.60 -1.10
CA SER A 421 10.84 17.03 -1.82
C SER A 421 11.99 16.76 -0.84
N VAL A 422 12.60 15.58 -0.90
CA VAL A 422 13.75 15.19 -0.10
C VAL A 422 14.93 14.86 -1.02
N PHE A 423 16.13 15.28 -0.62
CA PHE A 423 17.38 14.99 -1.30
C PHE A 423 18.21 14.09 -0.40
N THR A 424 18.51 12.92 -0.94
CA THR A 424 19.18 11.84 -0.23
C THR A 424 20.43 11.39 -0.98
N THR A 425 21.25 10.53 -0.38
CA THR A 425 22.34 9.83 -1.08
C THR A 425 21.89 9.05 -2.30
N LEU A 426 20.61 8.66 -2.36
CA LEU A 426 20.01 7.84 -3.40
C LEU A 426 19.33 8.67 -4.50
N GLY A 427 19.27 9.99 -4.34
CA GLY A 427 18.65 10.91 -5.28
C GLY A 427 17.61 11.83 -4.65
N SER A 428 16.84 12.49 -5.51
CA SER A 428 15.78 13.43 -5.13
C SER A 428 14.41 12.79 -5.34
N PHE A 429 13.57 12.82 -4.30
CA PHE A 429 12.24 12.22 -4.33
C PHE A 429 11.21 13.19 -3.80
N GLY A 430 9.98 13.14 -4.32
CA GLY A 430 8.90 14.01 -3.87
C GLY A 430 7.58 13.28 -3.61
N LYS A 431 6.73 13.94 -2.83
CA LYS A 431 5.34 13.55 -2.57
C LYS A 431 4.46 14.81 -2.74
N ALA A 432 3.33 14.65 -3.42
CA ALA A 432 2.40 15.72 -3.75
C ALA A 432 0.95 15.22 -3.53
N GLY A 433 -0.03 16.12 -3.72
CA GLY A 433 -1.46 15.79 -3.62
C GLY A 433 -2.12 16.20 -2.30
N TYR A 434 -1.41 16.93 -1.44
CA TYR A 434 -1.95 17.45 -0.19
C TYR A 434 -2.44 18.87 -0.36
N GLN A 435 -3.39 19.25 0.49
CA GLN A 435 -3.97 20.58 0.49
C GLN A 435 -3.97 21.21 1.89
N SER A 436 -3.83 22.53 1.91
CA SER A 436 -4.01 23.38 3.08
C SER A 436 -4.90 24.57 2.69
N THR A 437 -5.26 25.40 3.67
CA THR A 437 -6.08 26.59 3.50
C THR A 437 -5.50 27.76 4.29
N MET A 438 -5.59 28.97 3.73
CA MET A 438 -5.10 30.19 4.40
C MET A 438 -6.07 31.35 4.21
N SER A 439 -6.30 32.13 5.26
CA SER A 439 -7.11 33.36 5.22
C SER A 439 -6.22 34.60 5.13
N GLU A 440 -6.67 35.60 4.37
CA GLU A 440 -6.06 36.96 4.36
C GLU A 440 -6.27 37.69 5.69
N THR A 441 -7.33 37.34 6.41
CA THR A 441 -7.63 37.91 7.73
C THR A 441 -7.08 37.03 8.84
N ALA A 442 -6.93 37.59 10.03
CA ALA A 442 -6.59 36.82 11.22
C ALA A 442 -7.64 35.70 11.43
N THR A 443 -7.17 34.47 11.54
CA THR A 443 -7.97 33.25 11.79
C THR A 443 -7.15 32.26 12.61
N SER A 444 -7.81 31.29 13.24
CA SER A 444 -7.14 30.24 14.00
C SER A 444 -6.13 29.46 13.15
N ILE A 445 -5.06 29.02 13.78
CA ILE A 445 -4.02 28.18 13.17
C ILE A 445 -4.22 26.76 13.68
N ALA A 446 -5.03 25.98 12.97
CA ALA A 446 -5.38 24.64 13.43
C ALA A 446 -4.29 23.62 13.05
N ASN A 447 -3.86 22.83 14.02
CA ASN A 447 -2.88 21.76 13.87
C ASN A 447 -3.30 20.51 14.66
N VAL A 448 -2.84 19.36 14.18
CA VAL A 448 -2.98 18.06 14.87
C VAL A 448 -1.60 17.39 14.98
N PHE A 449 -1.32 16.76 16.11
CA PHE A 449 -0.02 16.13 16.41
C PHE A 449 -0.09 15.16 17.60
N LEU A 450 0.96 14.36 17.79
CA LEU A 450 1.19 13.62 19.05
C LEU A 450 1.68 14.58 20.13
N THR A 451 1.20 14.40 21.37
CA THR A 451 1.64 15.23 22.49
C THR A 451 1.88 14.44 23.76
N ASP A 452 2.90 14.82 24.52
CA ASP A 452 3.16 14.27 25.86
C ASP A 452 2.41 15.04 26.97
N SER A 453 1.80 16.18 26.63
CA SER A 453 1.11 17.05 27.57
C SER A 453 -0.25 17.49 27.03
N SER A 454 -1.29 17.35 27.84
CA SER A 454 -2.59 17.97 27.57
C SER A 454 -2.51 19.50 27.65
N GLY A 455 -3.18 20.21 26.75
CA GLY A 455 -3.28 21.67 26.82
C GLY A 455 -1.99 22.42 26.44
N SER A 456 -1.07 21.78 25.71
CA SER A 456 0.22 22.39 25.34
C SER A 456 0.35 22.61 23.84
N ARG A 457 0.91 23.76 23.50
CA ARG A 457 1.38 24.14 22.15
C ARG A 457 2.91 24.32 22.10
N LEU A 458 3.62 23.90 23.15
CA LEU A 458 5.08 24.05 23.24
C LEU A 458 5.77 23.06 22.31
N SER A 459 6.82 23.51 21.63
CA SER A 459 7.58 22.71 20.66
C SER A 459 8.18 21.45 21.26
N ALA A 460 8.59 21.50 22.53
CA ALA A 460 9.11 20.35 23.27
C ALA A 460 8.09 19.21 23.50
N ASN A 461 6.79 19.49 23.38
CA ASN A 461 5.72 18.52 23.61
C ASN A 461 5.08 18.05 22.29
N ILE A 462 5.59 18.45 21.13
CA ILE A 462 5.03 18.09 19.83
C ILE A 462 5.82 16.92 19.24
N GLY A 463 5.11 15.85 18.91
CA GLY A 463 5.65 14.67 18.23
C GLY A 463 4.91 14.35 16.93
N SER A 464 5.59 13.63 16.04
CA SER A 464 5.03 13.12 14.78
C SER A 464 5.42 11.67 14.48
N LEU A 465 6.19 11.03 15.35
CA LEU A 465 6.56 9.63 15.26
C LEU A 465 6.69 9.04 16.66
N GLU A 466 6.45 7.75 16.77
CA GLU A 466 6.71 6.93 17.95
C GLU A 466 7.59 5.74 17.52
N THR A 467 8.71 5.52 18.19
CA THR A 467 9.70 4.49 17.83
C THR A 467 10.06 3.62 19.02
N GLY A 468 10.50 2.38 18.78
CA GLY A 468 10.84 1.46 19.87
C GLY A 468 9.64 0.69 20.41
N ILE A 469 8.55 0.60 19.65
CA ILE A 469 7.34 -0.10 20.07
C ILE A 469 7.59 -1.60 20.00
N LEU A 470 7.43 -2.31 21.11
CA LEU A 470 7.61 -3.76 21.13
C LEU A 470 6.39 -4.48 20.50
N PRO A 471 6.56 -5.67 19.88
CA PRO A 471 5.46 -6.42 19.29
C PRO A 471 4.51 -6.93 20.38
N ASN A 472 3.21 -6.96 20.07
CA ASN A 472 2.16 -7.41 21.00
C ASN A 472 2.11 -6.62 22.34
N ASN A 473 2.69 -5.42 22.40
CA ASN A 473 2.69 -4.56 23.58
C ASN A 473 1.52 -3.56 23.54
N VAL A 474 1.04 -3.12 24.70
CA VAL A 474 0.00 -2.09 24.78
C VAL A 474 0.68 -0.73 24.91
N GLU A 475 0.54 0.11 23.90
CA GLU A 475 1.06 1.46 23.86
C GLU A 475 -0.04 2.49 24.15
N THR A 476 0.35 3.63 24.74
CA THR A 476 -0.54 4.76 25.02
C THR A 476 -0.20 5.92 24.10
N PHE A 477 -1.20 6.40 23.37
CA PHE A 477 -1.07 7.53 22.46
C PHE A 477 -1.93 8.70 22.94
N SER A 478 -1.34 9.89 22.92
CA SER A 478 -2.02 11.15 23.22
C SER A 478 -1.98 12.05 21.97
N VAL A 479 -3.15 12.36 21.43
CA VAL A 479 -3.30 13.11 20.17
C VAL A 479 -4.05 14.41 20.42
N ALA A 480 -3.48 15.53 19.99
CA ALA A 480 -4.04 16.86 20.17
C ALA A 480 -4.69 17.41 18.90
N LEU A 481 -5.81 18.14 19.07
CA LEU A 481 -6.26 19.19 18.16
C LEU A 481 -5.98 20.52 18.85
N ALA A 482 -5.11 21.34 18.27
CA ALA A 482 -4.67 22.59 18.85
C ALA A 482 -4.89 23.76 17.91
N ASP A 483 -5.14 24.92 18.51
CA ASP A 483 -4.98 26.20 17.84
C ASP A 483 -3.64 26.80 18.27
N MET A 484 -2.76 26.98 17.29
CA MET A 484 -1.42 27.50 17.50
C MET A 484 -1.40 29.03 17.63
N ASP A 485 -2.52 29.71 17.35
CA ASP A 485 -2.66 31.13 17.58
C ASP A 485 -2.68 31.45 19.10
N LEU A 486 -2.01 32.53 19.51
CA LEU A 486 -1.94 33.03 20.89
C LEU A 486 -3.09 34.01 21.16
N SER A 487 -3.79 34.46 20.12
CA SER A 487 -4.88 35.43 20.20
C SER A 487 -6.20 34.79 20.62
N ASP A 488 -6.82 35.31 21.68
CA ASP A 488 -8.14 34.85 22.15
C ASP A 488 -9.31 35.21 21.21
N THR A 489 -9.05 35.96 20.12
CA THR A 489 -10.08 36.42 19.17
C THR A 489 -10.26 35.50 17.97
N THR A 490 -9.23 34.73 17.66
CA THR A 490 -9.15 33.78 16.55
C THR A 490 -9.23 32.40 17.14
N ILE A 491 -10.41 31.79 17.07
CA ILE A 491 -10.71 30.53 17.73
C ILE A 491 -11.31 29.54 16.74
N ILE A 492 -11.10 28.25 17.01
CA ILE A 492 -11.87 27.17 16.40
C ILE A 492 -13.18 27.03 17.17
N ASN A 493 -14.32 27.05 16.48
CA ASN A 493 -15.61 26.93 17.15
C ASN A 493 -15.76 25.55 17.83
N SER A 494 -16.56 25.52 18.91
CA SER A 494 -17.00 24.25 19.50
C SER A 494 -17.74 23.40 18.47
N GLY A 495 -17.65 22.07 18.60
CA GLY A 495 -18.21 21.14 17.62
C GLY A 495 -17.25 20.73 16.51
N ALA A 496 -15.98 21.17 16.58
CA ALA A 496 -14.92 20.64 15.75
C ALA A 496 -14.69 19.15 16.06
N LYS A 497 -14.25 18.39 15.07
CA LYS A 497 -13.97 16.96 15.17
C LYS A 497 -12.47 16.72 15.14
N LEU A 498 -12.02 15.86 16.05
CA LEU A 498 -10.72 15.19 15.96
C LEU A 498 -10.97 13.75 15.53
N ILE A 499 -10.37 13.35 14.41
CA ILE A 499 -10.52 12.03 13.80
C ILE A 499 -9.15 11.36 13.80
N ILE A 500 -9.06 10.17 14.40
CA ILE A 500 -7.83 9.39 14.52
C ILE A 500 -8.09 8.03 13.88
N ASN A 501 -7.35 7.70 12.83
CA ASN A 501 -7.42 6.42 12.16
C ASN A 501 -6.21 5.57 12.58
N VAL A 502 -6.47 4.63 13.49
CA VAL A 502 -5.52 3.62 13.93
C VAL A 502 -5.36 2.57 12.80
N PRO A 503 -4.12 2.28 12.36
CA PRO A 503 -3.87 1.43 11.20
C PRO A 503 -4.26 -0.03 11.42
N LYS A 504 -4.41 -0.77 10.30
CA LYS A 504 -4.71 -2.21 10.31
C LYS A 504 -3.70 -3.00 11.14
N GLY A 505 -4.16 -4.07 11.77
CA GLY A 505 -3.36 -4.96 12.62
C GLY A 505 -3.21 -4.52 14.08
N TRP A 506 -3.47 -3.24 14.39
CA TRP A 506 -3.52 -2.77 15.78
C TRP A 506 -4.86 -3.18 16.42
N THR A 507 -4.80 -3.68 17.65
CA THR A 507 -5.95 -4.28 18.36
C THR A 507 -6.15 -3.65 19.73
N ASP A 508 -7.20 -4.04 20.46
CA ASP A 508 -7.47 -3.56 21.83
C ASP A 508 -7.46 -2.03 21.97
N VAL A 509 -8.06 -1.32 21.01
CA VAL A 509 -8.14 0.16 21.04
C VAL A 509 -9.12 0.59 22.13
N THR A 510 -8.61 1.21 23.20
CA THR A 510 -9.43 1.67 24.34
C THR A 510 -9.14 3.12 24.71
N LEU A 511 -10.19 3.89 25.01
CA LEU A 511 -10.06 5.29 25.42
C LEU A 511 -9.66 5.38 26.90
N ILE A 512 -8.66 6.20 27.22
CA ILE A 512 -8.22 6.48 28.59
C ILE A 512 -8.76 7.82 29.08
N SER A 513 -8.55 8.88 28.30
CA SER A 513 -8.86 10.25 28.69
C SER A 513 -9.20 11.09 27.47
N HIS A 514 -10.15 12.02 27.62
CA HIS A 514 -10.61 12.89 26.53
C HIS A 514 -11.14 14.22 27.08
N PRO A 515 -10.29 15.02 27.75
CA PRO A 515 -10.66 16.38 28.17
C PRO A 515 -11.00 17.25 26.96
N GLY A 516 -12.01 18.10 27.11
CA GLY A 516 -12.42 19.03 26.06
C GLY A 516 -13.46 18.51 25.08
N PHE A 517 -13.90 17.25 25.17
CA PHE A 517 -14.89 16.65 24.27
C PHE A 517 -16.29 16.54 24.88
N VAL A 518 -17.35 16.71 24.06
CA VAL A 518 -18.78 16.79 24.49
C VAL A 518 -19.26 15.50 25.15
N SER A 519 -18.75 14.36 24.68
CA SER A 519 -19.05 13.03 25.18
C SER A 519 -17.83 12.14 25.00
N THR A 520 -17.90 10.91 25.50
CA THR A 520 -16.92 9.87 25.14
C THR A 520 -16.83 9.78 23.61
N PRO A 521 -15.62 9.91 23.03
CA PRO A 521 -15.39 9.73 21.60
C PRO A 521 -15.92 8.40 21.08
N SER A 522 -16.42 8.38 19.84
CA SER A 522 -16.86 7.13 19.21
C SER A 522 -15.67 6.33 18.71
N VAL A 523 -15.64 5.04 19.01
CA VAL A 523 -14.62 4.09 18.50
C VAL A 523 -15.31 3.10 17.57
N THR A 524 -14.90 3.06 16.31
CA THR A 524 -15.49 2.21 15.27
C THR A 524 -14.41 1.41 14.57
N THR A 525 -14.50 0.07 14.63
CA THR A 525 -13.60 -0.83 13.90
C THR A 525 -14.25 -1.24 12.58
N PHE A 526 -13.48 -1.15 11.49
CA PHE A 526 -13.93 -1.48 10.13
C PHE A 526 -13.60 -2.93 9.76
N GLY A 527 -14.18 -3.40 8.64
CA GLY A 527 -14.00 -4.78 8.17
C GLY A 527 -12.56 -5.14 7.75
N ASP A 528 -11.70 -4.14 7.57
CA ASP A 528 -10.26 -4.28 7.28
C ASP A 528 -9.38 -4.31 8.54
N SER A 529 -9.99 -4.40 9.74
CA SER A 529 -9.36 -4.33 11.06
C SER A 529 -8.77 -2.96 11.46
N SER A 530 -8.90 -1.92 10.64
CA SER A 530 -8.57 -0.56 11.07
C SER A 530 -9.60 -0.02 12.05
N THR A 531 -9.19 0.88 12.95
CA THR A 531 -10.09 1.47 13.95
C THR A 531 -10.05 2.98 13.87
N GLN A 532 -11.22 3.62 13.83
CA GLN A 532 -11.34 5.07 13.86
C GLN A 532 -11.91 5.54 15.19
N ILE A 533 -11.30 6.59 15.73
CA ILE A 533 -11.75 7.32 16.91
C ILE A 533 -12.20 8.72 16.46
N VAL A 534 -13.40 9.13 16.85
CA VAL A 534 -13.93 10.47 16.55
C VAL A 534 -14.39 11.16 17.83
N GLY A 535 -13.74 12.28 18.17
CA GLY A 535 -14.15 13.16 19.26
C GLY A 535 -14.73 14.47 18.73
N ILE A 536 -15.73 15.03 19.41
CA ILE A 536 -16.33 16.34 19.11
C ILE A 536 -16.01 17.32 20.25
N THR A 537 -15.38 18.45 19.95
CA THR A 537 -14.97 19.45 20.95
C THR A 537 -16.18 20.11 21.60
N SER A 538 -16.10 20.34 22.91
CA SER A 538 -17.17 20.86 23.77
C SER A 538 -17.14 22.36 23.95
N SER A 539 -15.96 22.96 23.83
CA SER A 539 -15.72 24.39 23.94
C SER A 539 -14.93 24.88 22.72
N PRO A 540 -14.94 26.18 22.43
CA PRO A 540 -14.03 26.74 21.45
C PRO A 540 -12.56 26.53 21.87
N LEU A 541 -11.71 26.29 20.87
CA LEU A 541 -10.26 26.08 21.00
C LEU A 541 -9.51 27.33 20.53
N GLY A 542 -8.38 27.64 21.18
CA GLY A 542 -7.55 28.83 20.88
C GLY A 542 -7.57 29.91 21.94
N THR A 543 -8.30 29.69 23.04
CA THR A 543 -8.25 30.60 24.19
C THR A 543 -7.05 30.31 25.09
N ASN A 544 -6.60 31.30 25.85
CA ASN A 544 -5.59 31.15 26.90
C ASN A 544 -5.91 30.06 27.94
N THR A 545 -7.19 29.70 28.09
CA THR A 545 -7.65 28.64 28.99
C THR A 545 -7.80 27.27 28.31
N ASN A 546 -7.97 27.25 26.99
CA ASN A 546 -8.08 26.02 26.21
C ASN A 546 -7.38 26.15 24.84
N PRO A 547 -6.04 25.97 24.82
CA PRO A 547 -5.27 26.04 23.57
C PRO A 547 -5.32 24.73 22.77
N SER A 548 -5.62 23.59 23.40
CA SER A 548 -5.65 22.28 22.72
C SER A 548 -6.49 21.26 23.49
N ASP A 549 -7.31 20.51 22.78
CA ASP A 549 -8.04 19.35 23.31
C ASP A 549 -7.31 18.06 22.92
N VAL A 550 -7.22 17.10 23.83
CA VAL A 550 -6.41 15.88 23.65
C VAL A 550 -7.23 14.62 23.89
N ILE A 551 -7.14 13.65 22.98
CA ILE A 551 -7.64 12.29 23.18
C ILE A 551 -6.45 11.40 23.51
N THR A 552 -6.53 10.70 24.63
CA THR A 552 -5.58 9.68 25.05
C THR A 552 -6.22 8.31 24.99
N PHE A 553 -5.59 7.37 24.31
CA PHE A 553 -6.09 6.01 24.11
C PHE A 553 -4.94 5.01 24.15
N THR A 554 -5.23 3.75 24.48
CA THR A 554 -4.31 2.64 24.30
C THR A 554 -4.61 1.89 23.01
N ALA A 555 -3.59 1.32 22.39
CA ALA A 555 -3.75 0.30 21.37
C ALA A 555 -2.64 -0.76 21.52
N ARG A 556 -2.98 -2.02 21.26
CA ARG A 556 -2.03 -3.12 21.22
C ARG A 556 -1.37 -3.19 19.86
N SER A 557 -0.03 -3.16 19.85
CA SER A 557 0.78 -3.30 18.65
C SER A 557 0.61 -4.70 18.03
N PRO A 558 0.74 -4.83 16.70
CA PRO A 558 0.68 -6.11 16.01
C PRO A 558 1.76 -7.09 16.52
N ASN A 559 1.46 -8.39 16.48
CA ASN A 559 2.45 -9.43 16.77
C ASN A 559 3.23 -9.75 15.48
N ILE A 560 4.43 -9.18 15.35
CA ILE A 560 5.29 -9.27 14.17
C ILE A 560 6.71 -9.68 14.60
N SER A 561 7.48 -10.22 13.66
CA SER A 561 8.87 -10.67 13.87
C SER A 561 9.92 -9.83 13.14
N ASP A 562 9.47 -8.89 12.31
CA ASP A 562 10.31 -8.00 11.51
C ASP A 562 9.88 -6.56 11.80
N ASP A 563 10.82 -5.61 11.73
CA ASP A 563 10.53 -4.18 11.90
C ASP A 563 9.51 -3.71 10.86
N ARG A 564 8.40 -3.11 11.34
CA ARG A 564 7.37 -2.56 10.47
C ARG A 564 6.96 -1.17 10.91
N LEU A 565 6.78 -0.32 9.90
CA LEU A 565 6.31 1.05 10.06
C LEU A 565 4.83 1.10 9.70
N TYR A 566 4.03 1.63 10.63
CA TYR A 566 2.60 1.86 10.46
C TYR A 566 2.33 3.36 10.41
N VAL A 567 1.30 3.76 9.67
CA VAL A 567 0.91 5.16 9.52
C VAL A 567 -0.45 5.36 10.20
N MET A 568 -0.46 6.18 11.23
CA MET A 568 -1.69 6.64 11.88
C MET A 568 -2.08 8.01 11.30
N TYR A 569 -3.26 8.07 10.69
CA TYR A 569 -3.78 9.32 10.15
C TYR A 569 -4.57 10.07 11.21
N VAL A 570 -4.17 11.29 11.49
CA VAL A 570 -4.91 12.21 12.37
C VAL A 570 -5.37 13.40 11.56
N LEU A 571 -6.66 13.71 11.70
CA LEU A 571 -7.35 14.74 10.95
C LEU A 571 -8.14 15.63 11.91
N GLY A 572 -8.17 16.93 11.63
CA GLY A 572 -9.13 17.85 12.23
C GLY A 572 -10.22 18.21 11.22
N GLN A 573 -11.42 18.51 11.70
CA GLN A 573 -12.48 19.10 10.88
C GLN A 573 -13.25 20.12 11.72
N GLY A 574 -13.59 21.26 11.15
CA GLY A 574 -14.39 22.25 11.87
C GLY A 574 -14.47 23.57 11.13
N VAL A 575 -14.88 24.60 11.86
CA VAL A 575 -15.02 25.96 11.35
C VAL A 575 -14.48 26.92 12.39
N THR A 576 -13.74 27.92 11.95
CA THR A 576 -13.20 29.00 12.77
C THR A 576 -14.29 30.04 13.12
N SER A 577 -13.99 30.97 14.03
CA SER A 577 -14.93 32.04 14.42
C SER A 577 -15.38 32.94 13.26
N ASN A 578 -14.55 33.09 12.22
CA ASN A 578 -14.86 33.88 11.03
C ASN A 578 -15.54 33.06 9.90
N GLY A 579 -15.90 31.80 10.16
CA GLY A 579 -16.62 30.95 9.20
C GLY A 579 -15.73 30.19 8.22
N PHE A 580 -14.41 30.21 8.41
CA PHE A 580 -13.45 29.52 7.54
C PHE A 580 -13.31 28.05 7.94
N SER A 581 -13.18 27.16 6.95
CA SER A 581 -13.09 25.71 7.21
C SER A 581 -11.68 25.31 7.65
N ILE A 582 -11.59 24.42 8.63
CA ILE A 582 -10.32 23.81 9.06
C ILE A 582 -10.26 22.35 8.62
N GLY A 583 -9.05 21.91 8.27
CA GLY A 583 -8.78 20.54 7.82
C GLY A 583 -7.32 20.14 8.00
N PRO A 584 -6.74 20.28 9.22
CA PRO A 584 -5.34 19.94 9.43
C PRO A 584 -5.15 18.41 9.34
N LEU A 585 -3.95 18.01 8.95
CA LEU A 585 -3.58 16.60 8.75
C LEU A 585 -2.22 16.33 9.41
N ALA A 586 -2.11 15.20 10.10
CA ALA A 586 -0.84 14.61 10.48
C ALA A 586 -0.81 13.12 10.11
N GLU A 587 0.22 12.74 9.36
CA GLU A 587 0.57 11.35 9.08
C GLU A 587 1.65 10.91 10.09
N ILE A 588 1.21 10.32 11.20
CA ILE A 588 2.07 9.92 12.32
C ILE A 588 2.65 8.53 12.06
N ILE A 589 3.95 8.37 12.28
CA ILE A 589 4.66 7.10 12.06
C ILE A 589 4.77 6.33 13.36
N LEU A 590 4.39 5.05 13.34
CA LEU A 590 4.53 4.13 14.46
C LEU A 590 5.50 3.03 14.03
N GLN A 591 6.70 2.98 14.62
CA GLN A 591 7.69 1.95 14.35
C GLN A 591 7.60 0.84 15.39
N VAL A 592 7.18 -0.34 14.94
CA VAL A 592 7.13 -1.57 15.75
C VAL A 592 8.37 -2.39 15.42
N ASP A 593 9.21 -2.62 16.42
CA ASP A 593 10.50 -3.31 16.28
C ASP A 593 10.30 -4.82 16.56
N GLY A 594 10.54 -5.66 15.55
CA GLY A 594 10.12 -7.07 15.49
C GLY A 594 11.00 -8.08 16.22
#